data_AF-A0A355VCR0-F1
#
_entry.id   AF-A0A355VCR0-F1
#
_cell.length_a   1.000
_cell.length_b   1.000
_cell.length_c   1.000
_cell.angle_alpha   90.00
_cell.angle_beta   90.00
_cell.angle_gamma   90.00
#
_symmetry.space_group_name_H-M   'P 1'
#
loop_
_entity.id
_entity.type
_entity.pdbx_description
1 polymer ?
#
loop_
_entity_poly.entity_id
_entity_poly.type
_entity_poly.pdbx_seq_one_letter_code
_entity_poly.pdbx_strand_id
1 'polypeptide(L)'
;RLVTVTREIADGHLDVQADQSGHDEIAQLAHAVGHMQDRLRSMITDIHANAEKLLLAAEQVSSSSTQLSVSTRDQAEAATTMAATVEQLTVSISHVAENASEARRLSSVSGQKSEEGGAVIQRTLHGMGQIASTVQQTAERITVLGQHSEQISGIIRVIQEIAEQTNLLALNAAIEAARAGEQG
;
A
#
# COMPACT_ATOMS: atom_id res chain seq x y z
N ARG A 1 -37.73 -26.95 -88.12
CA ARG A 1 -36.38 -26.48 -87.75
C ARG A 1 -36.43 -25.58 -86.51
N LEU A 2 -37.21 -24.50 -86.51
CA LEU A 2 -37.39 -23.64 -85.33
C LEU A 2 -37.92 -24.41 -84.09
N VAL A 3 -38.95 -25.26 -84.26
CA VAL A 3 -39.48 -26.12 -83.18
C VAL A 3 -38.40 -27.01 -82.56
N THR A 4 -37.45 -27.51 -83.36
CA THR A 4 -36.34 -28.33 -82.86
C THR A 4 -35.39 -27.49 -82.01
N VAL A 5 -35.01 -26.30 -82.48
CA VAL A 5 -34.17 -25.35 -81.71
C VAL A 5 -34.83 -24.94 -80.41
N THR A 6 -36.15 -24.70 -80.40
CA THR A 6 -36.88 -24.38 -79.18
C THR A 6 -36.92 -25.56 -78.20
N ARG A 7 -36.97 -26.81 -78.67
CA ARG A 7 -36.85 -28.00 -77.81
C ARG A 7 -35.45 -28.11 -77.21
N GLU A 8 -34.40 -27.92 -78.02
CA GLU A 8 -33.02 -27.92 -77.53
C GLU A 8 -32.78 -26.83 -76.46
N ILE A 9 -33.32 -25.62 -76.67
CA ILE A 9 -33.29 -24.55 -75.65
C ILE A 9 -34.02 -24.97 -74.37
N ALA A 10 -35.16 -25.64 -74.49
CA ALA A 10 -35.93 -26.13 -73.34
C ALA A 10 -35.21 -27.25 -72.58
N ASP A 11 -34.43 -28.07 -73.29
CA ASP A 11 -33.57 -29.12 -72.71
C ASP A 11 -32.26 -28.56 -72.12
N GLY A 12 -32.02 -27.24 -72.25
CA GLY A 12 -30.88 -26.54 -71.67
C GLY A 12 -29.68 -26.36 -72.62
N HIS A 13 -29.77 -26.83 -73.87
CA HIS A 13 -28.77 -26.60 -74.90
C HIS A 13 -28.94 -25.18 -75.48
N LEU A 14 -28.26 -24.22 -74.85
CA LEU A 14 -28.28 -22.81 -75.25
C LEU A 14 -27.21 -22.45 -76.29
N ASP A 15 -26.57 -23.42 -76.94
CA ASP A 15 -25.50 -23.24 -77.94
C ASP A 15 -26.01 -23.41 -79.38
N VAL A 16 -27.22 -23.94 -79.57
CA VAL A 16 -27.84 -24.13 -80.89
C VAL A 16 -28.22 -22.80 -81.55
N GLN A 17 -28.08 -22.67 -82.86
CA GLN A 17 -28.48 -21.45 -83.59
C GLN A 17 -29.81 -21.63 -84.34
N ALA A 18 -30.74 -20.71 -84.15
CA ALA A 18 -31.91 -20.58 -84.99
C ALA A 18 -31.52 -19.93 -86.34
N ASP A 19 -32.00 -20.49 -87.44
CA ASP A 19 -31.92 -19.85 -88.76
C ASP A 19 -32.92 -18.68 -88.79
N GLN A 20 -32.39 -17.47 -88.86
CA GLN A 20 -33.15 -16.21 -88.78
C GLN A 20 -33.36 -15.58 -90.18
N SER A 21 -33.17 -16.36 -91.24
CA SER A 21 -33.30 -15.88 -92.62
C SER A 21 -34.78 -15.72 -93.02
N GLY A 22 -35.16 -14.57 -93.56
CA GLY A 22 -36.51 -14.30 -94.07
C GLY A 22 -37.09 -12.97 -93.58
N HIS A 23 -38.30 -12.64 -94.04
CA HIS A 23 -39.01 -11.40 -93.65
C HIS A 23 -40.47 -11.66 -93.23
N ASP A 24 -40.84 -12.94 -93.04
CA ASP A 24 -42.18 -13.35 -92.62
C ASP A 24 -42.29 -13.45 -91.08
N GLU A 25 -43.48 -13.78 -90.59
CA GLU A 25 -43.79 -13.93 -89.18
C GLU A 25 -42.96 -15.05 -88.52
N ILE A 26 -42.53 -16.05 -89.29
CA ILE A 26 -41.68 -17.15 -88.79
C ILE A 26 -40.25 -16.66 -88.55
N ALA A 27 -39.71 -15.81 -89.43
CA ALA A 27 -38.42 -15.15 -89.21
C ALA A 27 -38.44 -14.22 -87.99
N GLN A 28 -39.52 -13.45 -87.79
CA GLN A 28 -39.69 -12.62 -86.58
C GLN A 28 -39.74 -13.47 -85.30
N LEU A 29 -40.43 -14.61 -85.32
CA LEU A 29 -40.45 -15.55 -84.19
C LEU A 29 -39.06 -16.15 -83.94
N ALA A 30 -38.30 -16.49 -84.99
CA ALA A 30 -36.94 -16.99 -84.88
C ALA A 30 -35.99 -15.96 -84.23
N HIS A 31 -36.11 -14.68 -84.58
CA HIS A 31 -35.39 -13.58 -83.93
C HIS A 31 -35.75 -13.46 -82.43
N ALA A 32 -37.05 -13.51 -82.09
CA ALA A 32 -37.50 -13.41 -80.70
C ALA A 32 -36.98 -14.59 -79.84
N VAL A 33 -36.99 -15.81 -80.40
CA VAL A 33 -36.42 -17.02 -79.75
C VAL A 33 -34.91 -16.89 -79.57
N GLY A 34 -34.18 -16.38 -80.57
CA GLY A 34 -32.74 -16.12 -80.45
C GLY A 34 -32.41 -15.12 -79.34
N HIS A 35 -33.14 -14.00 -79.28
CA HIS A 35 -32.97 -13.02 -78.21
C HIS A 35 -33.34 -13.59 -76.82
N MET A 36 -34.36 -14.45 -76.72
CA MET A 36 -34.68 -15.17 -75.48
C MET A 36 -33.54 -16.11 -75.07
N GLN A 37 -32.97 -16.86 -76.02
CA GLN A 37 -31.83 -17.74 -75.78
C GLN A 37 -30.61 -16.97 -75.26
N ASP A 38 -30.28 -15.84 -75.87
CA ASP A 38 -29.16 -14.99 -75.42
C ASP A 38 -29.37 -14.46 -73.99
N ARG A 39 -30.60 -14.06 -73.66
CA ARG A 39 -30.96 -13.66 -72.29
C ARG A 39 -30.84 -14.80 -71.28
N LEU A 40 -31.29 -16.01 -71.65
CA LEU A 40 -31.13 -17.20 -70.82
C LEU A 40 -29.64 -17.53 -70.62
N ARG A 41 -28.83 -17.45 -71.68
CA ARG A 41 -27.39 -17.70 -71.61
C ARG A 41 -26.71 -16.69 -70.67
N SER A 42 -27.02 -15.40 -70.81
CA SER A 42 -26.51 -14.36 -69.90
C SER A 42 -26.90 -14.64 -68.45
N MET A 43 -28.16 -14.97 -68.20
CA MET A 43 -28.67 -15.26 -66.85
C MET A 43 -27.97 -16.45 -66.21
N ILE A 44 -27.75 -17.54 -66.97
CA ILE A 44 -27.02 -18.72 -66.47
C ILE A 44 -25.56 -18.38 -66.17
N THR A 45 -24.89 -17.61 -67.03
CA THR A 45 -23.53 -17.13 -66.78
C THR A 45 -23.45 -16.28 -65.51
N ASP A 46 -24.41 -15.37 -65.32
CA ASP A 46 -24.48 -14.51 -64.12
C ASP A 46 -24.76 -15.34 -62.86
N ILE A 47 -25.63 -16.34 -62.94
CA ILE A 47 -25.91 -17.29 -61.84
C ILE A 47 -24.64 -18.06 -61.49
N HIS A 48 -23.92 -18.59 -62.46
CA HIS A 48 -22.68 -19.33 -62.24
C HIS A 48 -21.61 -18.43 -61.58
N ALA A 49 -21.42 -17.22 -62.10
CA ALA A 49 -20.47 -16.26 -61.54
C ALA A 49 -20.83 -15.87 -60.09
N ASN A 50 -22.12 -15.72 -59.78
CA ASN A 50 -22.57 -15.43 -58.42
C ASN A 50 -22.45 -16.64 -57.48
N ALA A 51 -22.67 -17.86 -57.97
CA ALA A 51 -22.46 -19.08 -57.20
C ALA A 51 -20.98 -19.27 -56.83
N GLU A 52 -20.07 -18.97 -57.75
CA GLU A 52 -18.63 -19.00 -57.48
C GLU A 52 -18.21 -17.95 -56.43
N LYS A 53 -18.73 -16.72 -56.54
CA LYS A 53 -18.52 -15.68 -55.51
C LYS A 53 -19.07 -16.09 -54.15
N LEU A 54 -20.23 -16.75 -54.12
CA LEU A 54 -20.84 -17.24 -52.89
C LEU A 54 -20.00 -18.34 -52.24
N LEU A 55 -19.44 -19.26 -53.05
CA LEU A 55 -18.53 -20.30 -52.57
C LEU A 55 -17.28 -19.69 -51.91
N LEU A 56 -16.63 -18.74 -52.58
CA LEU A 56 -15.45 -18.04 -52.03
C LEU A 56 -15.77 -17.30 -50.72
N ALA A 57 -16.92 -16.63 -50.66
CA ALA A 57 -17.37 -15.96 -49.44
C ALA A 57 -17.61 -16.95 -48.28
N ALA A 58 -18.22 -18.12 -48.58
CA ALA A 58 -18.46 -19.17 -47.59
C ALA A 58 -17.14 -19.76 -47.06
N GLU A 59 -16.15 -19.98 -47.92
CA GLU A 59 -14.81 -20.44 -47.52
C GLU A 59 -14.11 -19.41 -46.62
N GLN A 60 -14.18 -18.12 -46.96
CA GLN A 60 -13.63 -17.05 -46.15
C GLN A 60 -14.30 -16.99 -44.76
N VAL A 61 -15.63 -17.14 -44.69
CA VAL A 61 -16.37 -17.20 -43.42
C VAL A 61 -15.94 -18.42 -42.60
N SER A 62 -15.79 -19.60 -43.22
CA SER A 62 -15.34 -20.82 -42.54
C SER A 62 -13.93 -20.66 -41.94
N SER A 63 -13.01 -20.09 -42.72
CA SER A 63 -11.65 -19.77 -42.25
C SER A 63 -11.68 -18.78 -41.07
N SER A 64 -12.44 -17.69 -41.21
CA SER A 64 -12.59 -16.69 -40.15
C SER A 64 -13.22 -17.27 -38.88
N SER A 65 -14.19 -18.16 -39.01
CA SER A 65 -14.82 -18.86 -37.89
C SER A 65 -13.84 -19.78 -37.17
N THR A 66 -12.95 -20.45 -37.92
CA THR A 66 -11.91 -21.31 -37.34
C THR A 66 -10.91 -20.47 -36.54
N GLN A 67 -10.46 -19.35 -37.11
CA GLN A 67 -9.57 -18.41 -36.41
C GLN A 67 -10.23 -17.84 -35.14
N LEU A 68 -11.50 -17.44 -35.23
CA LEU A 68 -12.26 -16.95 -34.08
C LEU A 68 -12.38 -18.01 -32.98
N SER A 69 -12.57 -19.28 -33.34
CA SER A 69 -12.61 -20.37 -32.37
C SER A 69 -11.29 -20.54 -31.62
N VAL A 70 -10.15 -20.37 -32.30
CA VAL A 70 -8.83 -20.41 -31.66
C VAL A 70 -8.67 -19.23 -30.72
N SER A 71 -8.93 -18.01 -31.18
CA SER A 71 -8.81 -16.80 -30.33
C SER A 71 -9.75 -16.84 -29.12
N THR A 72 -10.95 -17.43 -29.26
CA THR A 72 -11.88 -17.62 -28.15
C THR A 72 -11.32 -18.58 -27.10
N ARG A 73 -10.61 -19.63 -27.53
CA ARG A 73 -9.97 -20.58 -26.62
C ARG A 73 -8.84 -19.91 -25.83
N ASP A 74 -8.00 -19.13 -26.51
CA ASP A 74 -6.92 -18.38 -25.86
C ASP A 74 -7.47 -17.35 -24.87
N GLN A 75 -8.56 -16.68 -25.24
CA GLN A 75 -9.25 -15.72 -24.37
C GLN A 75 -9.82 -16.39 -23.10
N ALA A 76 -10.34 -17.61 -23.21
CA ALA A 76 -10.84 -18.38 -22.08
C ALA A 76 -9.71 -18.81 -21.13
N GLU A 77 -8.55 -19.19 -21.66
CA GLU A 77 -7.36 -19.51 -20.87
C GLU A 77 -6.83 -18.26 -20.13
N ALA A 78 -6.75 -17.12 -20.84
CA ALA A 78 -6.39 -15.84 -20.24
C ALA A 78 -7.37 -15.44 -19.12
N ALA A 79 -8.68 -15.64 -19.33
CA ALA A 79 -9.71 -15.37 -18.30
C ALA A 79 -9.53 -16.26 -17.06
N THR A 80 -9.19 -17.53 -17.25
CA THR A 80 -8.92 -18.47 -16.14
C THR A 80 -7.68 -18.03 -15.35
N THR A 81 -6.63 -17.61 -16.04
CA THR A 81 -5.40 -17.10 -15.41
C THR A 81 -5.66 -15.79 -14.65
N MET A 82 -6.47 -14.89 -15.21
CA MET A 82 -6.90 -13.68 -14.52
C MET A 82 -7.69 -14.00 -13.25
N ALA A 83 -8.62 -14.95 -13.30
CA ALA A 83 -9.39 -15.38 -12.12
C ALA A 83 -8.47 -15.89 -11.01
N ALA A 84 -7.50 -16.76 -11.33
CA ALA A 84 -6.51 -17.24 -10.36
C ALA A 84 -5.67 -16.10 -9.78
N THR A 85 -5.30 -15.11 -10.59
CA THR A 85 -4.56 -13.93 -10.12
C THR A 85 -5.40 -13.08 -9.17
N VAL A 86 -6.69 -12.91 -9.46
CA VAL A 86 -7.64 -12.20 -8.58
C VAL A 86 -7.82 -12.91 -7.24
N GLU A 87 -7.87 -14.25 -7.23
CA GLU A 87 -7.88 -15.04 -5.99
C GLU A 87 -6.61 -14.79 -5.15
N GLN A 88 -5.43 -14.84 -5.78
CA GLN A 88 -4.16 -14.55 -5.10
C GLN A 88 -4.11 -13.11 -4.54
N LEU A 89 -4.59 -12.13 -5.31
CA LEU A 89 -4.69 -10.75 -4.84
C LEU A 89 -5.63 -10.62 -3.63
N THR A 90 -6.74 -11.35 -3.62
CA THR A 90 -7.70 -11.34 -2.50
C THR A 90 -7.06 -11.87 -1.21
N VAL A 91 -6.28 -12.94 -1.30
CA VAL A 91 -5.50 -13.48 -0.17
C VAL A 91 -4.47 -12.45 0.31
N SER A 92 -3.71 -11.86 -0.62
CA SER A 92 -2.71 -10.84 -0.29
C SER A 92 -3.31 -9.61 0.42
N ILE A 93 -4.47 -9.13 -0.06
CA ILE A 93 -5.21 -8.02 0.58
C ILE A 93 -5.65 -8.39 2.00
N SER A 94 -6.08 -9.63 2.22
CA SER A 94 -6.45 -10.12 3.55
C SER A 94 -5.24 -10.11 4.50
N HIS A 95 -4.08 -10.58 4.03
CA HIS A 95 -2.83 -10.54 4.80
C HIS A 95 -2.40 -9.09 5.12
N VAL A 96 -2.54 -8.17 4.16
CA VAL A 96 -2.26 -6.74 4.39
C VAL A 96 -3.18 -6.15 5.46
N ALA A 97 -4.47 -6.49 5.42
CA ALA A 97 -5.44 -6.05 6.43
C ALA A 97 -5.12 -6.60 7.83
N GLU A 98 -4.75 -7.88 7.94
CA GLU A 98 -4.30 -8.49 9.20
C GLU A 98 -3.05 -7.81 9.75
N ASN A 99 -2.04 -7.60 8.91
CA ASN A 99 -0.80 -6.90 9.29
C ASN A 99 -1.08 -5.45 9.76
N ALA A 100 -1.98 -4.74 9.08
CA ALA A 100 -2.37 -3.38 9.48
C ALA A 100 -3.11 -3.36 10.82
N SER A 101 -3.95 -4.36 11.09
CA SER A 101 -4.63 -4.54 12.37
C SER A 101 -3.63 -4.81 13.50
N GLU A 102 -2.66 -5.70 13.26
CA GLU A 102 -1.61 -6.03 14.23
C GLU A 102 -0.69 -4.83 14.49
N ALA A 103 -0.30 -4.09 13.45
CA ALA A 103 0.47 -2.85 13.61
C ALA A 103 -0.29 -1.83 14.48
N ARG A 104 -1.59 -1.64 14.24
CA ARG A 104 -2.44 -0.76 15.08
C ARG A 104 -2.45 -1.22 16.54
N ARG A 105 -2.62 -2.52 16.78
CA ARG A 105 -2.60 -3.10 18.13
C ARG A 105 -1.27 -2.83 18.82
N LEU A 106 -0.15 -3.08 18.14
CA LEU A 106 1.19 -2.86 18.66
C LEU A 106 1.46 -1.39 18.96
N SER A 107 1.06 -0.47 18.07
CA SER A 107 1.15 0.97 18.31
C SER A 107 0.34 1.41 19.53
N SER A 108 -0.87 0.87 19.73
CA SER A 108 -1.68 1.16 20.91
C SER A 108 -1.00 0.70 22.20
N VAL A 109 -0.45 -0.52 22.22
CA VAL A 109 0.29 -1.05 23.37
C VAL A 109 1.54 -0.21 23.65
N SER A 110 2.27 0.19 22.60
CA SER A 110 3.45 1.06 22.74
C SER A 110 3.10 2.45 23.30
N GLY A 111 1.95 3.00 22.90
CA GLY A 111 1.41 4.24 23.47
C GLY A 111 1.13 4.10 24.96
N GLN A 112 0.43 3.04 25.37
CA GLN A 112 0.17 2.76 26.79
C GLN A 112 1.46 2.59 27.60
N LYS A 113 2.46 1.89 27.06
CA LYS A 113 3.77 1.75 27.72
C LYS A 113 4.54 3.06 27.85
N SER A 114 4.42 3.94 26.85
CA SER A 114 5.00 5.28 26.93
C SER A 114 4.34 6.13 28.01
N GLU A 115 3.02 6.05 28.17
CA GLU A 115 2.28 6.73 29.24
C GLU A 115 2.67 6.20 30.63
N GLU A 116 2.73 4.88 30.81
CA GLU A 116 3.23 4.24 32.04
C GLU A 116 4.65 4.71 32.38
N GLY A 117 5.54 4.75 31.37
CA GLY A 117 6.91 5.25 31.51
C GLY A 117 6.96 6.73 31.91
N GLY A 118 6.11 7.56 31.30
CA GLY A 118 5.96 8.98 31.66
C GLY A 118 5.56 9.16 33.13
N ALA A 119 4.62 8.37 33.63
CA ALA A 119 4.21 8.39 35.03
C ALA A 119 5.34 7.96 35.99
N VAL A 120 6.20 7.02 35.59
CA VAL A 120 7.41 6.65 36.35
C VAL A 120 8.37 7.83 36.43
N ILE A 121 8.66 8.49 35.31
CA ILE A 121 9.56 9.65 35.26
C ILE A 121 9.05 10.78 36.17
N GLN A 122 7.74 11.08 36.12
CA GLN A 122 7.13 12.10 36.98
C GLN A 122 7.32 11.79 38.47
N ARG A 123 7.15 10.53 38.88
CA ARG A 123 7.41 10.11 40.27
C ARG A 123 8.89 10.26 40.64
N THR A 124 9.80 9.91 39.74
CA THR A 124 11.24 10.08 39.95
C THR A 124 11.62 11.55 40.13
N LEU A 125 11.10 12.45 39.28
CA LEU A 125 11.32 13.90 39.40
C LEU A 125 10.81 14.44 40.73
N HIS A 126 9.64 14.00 41.18
CA HIS A 126 9.12 14.37 42.49
C HIS A 126 10.06 13.93 43.63
N GLY A 127 10.54 12.69 43.59
CA GLY A 127 11.51 12.18 44.56
C GLY A 127 12.83 12.96 44.56
N MET A 128 13.34 13.33 43.39
CA MET A 128 14.54 14.20 43.28
C MET A 128 14.30 15.59 43.90
N GLY A 129 13.10 16.15 43.74
CA GLY A 129 12.72 17.40 44.41
C GLY A 129 12.74 17.31 45.93
N GLN A 130 12.25 16.19 46.49
CA GLN A 130 12.29 15.95 47.94
C GLN A 130 13.74 15.78 48.45
N ILE A 131 14.59 15.10 47.70
CA ILE A 131 16.02 14.96 48.01
C ILE A 131 16.69 16.34 48.02
N ALA A 132 16.47 17.16 47.00
CA ALA A 132 17.03 18.50 46.92
C ALA A 132 16.61 19.37 48.11
N SER A 133 15.33 19.32 48.50
CA SER A 133 14.83 20.02 49.68
C SER A 133 15.50 19.54 50.97
N THR A 134 15.72 18.24 51.11
CA THR A 134 16.36 17.65 52.30
C THR A 134 17.83 18.05 52.39
N VAL A 135 18.53 18.06 51.26
CA VAL A 135 19.93 18.50 51.16
C VAL A 135 20.04 19.98 51.56
N GLN A 136 19.13 20.83 51.08
CA GLN A 136 19.10 22.25 51.43
C GLN A 136 18.91 22.47 52.94
N GLN A 137 17.93 21.78 53.55
CA GLN A 137 17.73 21.85 55.00
C GLN A 137 18.93 21.34 55.80
N THR A 138 19.61 20.32 55.29
CA THR A 138 20.82 19.78 55.93
C THR A 138 21.95 20.81 55.91
N ALA A 139 22.15 21.47 54.77
CA ALA A 139 23.15 22.54 54.63
C ALA A 139 22.89 23.69 55.61
N GLU A 140 21.63 24.14 55.75
CA GLU A 140 21.24 25.17 56.71
C GLU A 140 21.54 24.77 58.16
N ARG A 141 21.24 23.52 58.54
CA ARG A 141 21.57 23.01 59.88
C ARG A 141 23.07 22.95 60.14
N ILE A 142 23.87 22.59 59.14
CA ILE A 142 25.33 22.60 59.24
C ILE A 142 25.85 24.03 59.46
N THR A 143 25.29 25.02 58.76
CA THR A 143 25.64 26.43 58.98
C THR A 143 25.35 26.87 60.42
N VAL A 144 24.17 26.55 60.94
CA VAL A 144 23.80 26.86 62.35
C VAL A 144 24.73 26.15 63.34
N LEU A 145 25.07 24.87 63.08
CA LEU A 145 26.01 24.13 63.91
C LEU A 145 27.41 24.77 63.92
N GLY A 146 27.85 25.31 62.78
CA GLY A 146 29.07 26.09 62.66
C GLY A 146 29.06 27.33 63.56
N GLN A 147 27.97 28.09 63.55
CA GLN A 147 27.80 29.28 64.41
C GLN A 147 27.83 28.92 65.90
N HIS A 148 27.16 27.83 66.31
CA HIS A 148 27.23 27.36 67.69
C HIS A 148 28.65 26.93 68.09
N SER A 149 29.41 26.31 67.18
CA SER A 149 30.79 25.90 67.42
C SER A 149 31.72 27.11 67.62
N GLU A 150 31.50 28.20 66.87
CA GLU A 150 32.21 29.47 67.06
C GLU A 150 31.88 30.11 68.43
N GLN A 151 30.60 30.10 68.83
CA GLN A 151 30.18 30.59 70.14
C GLN A 151 30.85 29.80 71.28
N ILE A 152 30.86 28.48 71.19
CA ILE A 152 31.56 27.61 72.15
C ILE A 152 33.05 27.95 72.19
N SER A 153 33.69 28.14 71.04
CA SER A 153 35.10 28.53 70.95
C SER A 153 35.37 29.91 71.59
N GLY A 154 34.41 30.83 71.52
CA GLY A 154 34.42 32.09 72.26
C GLY A 154 34.39 31.87 73.77
N ILE A 155 33.48 31.04 74.26
CA ILE A 155 33.36 30.71 75.69
C ILE A 155 34.65 30.05 76.21
N ILE A 156 35.22 29.11 75.45
CA ILE A 156 36.47 28.44 75.83
C ILE A 156 37.63 29.43 75.96
N ARG A 157 37.71 30.45 75.09
CA ARG A 157 38.71 31.54 75.24
C ARG A 157 38.54 32.30 76.55
N VAL A 158 37.30 32.68 76.90
CA VAL A 158 37.02 33.34 78.18
C VAL A 158 37.40 32.45 79.37
N ILE A 159 37.11 31.15 79.31
CA ILE A 159 37.51 30.19 80.35
C ILE A 159 39.05 30.13 80.48
N GLN A 160 39.77 30.13 79.36
CA GLN A 160 41.23 30.15 79.35
C GLN A 160 41.78 31.42 80.02
N GLU A 161 41.22 32.58 79.69
CA GLU A 161 41.58 33.87 80.31
C GLU A 161 41.33 33.86 81.83
N ILE A 162 40.18 33.35 82.26
CA ILE A 162 39.86 33.20 83.69
C ILE A 162 40.84 32.25 84.38
N ALA A 163 41.19 31.14 83.74
CA ALA A 163 42.13 30.17 84.30
C ALA A 163 43.53 30.77 84.48
N GLU A 164 44.03 31.54 83.50
CA GLU A 164 45.29 32.28 83.61
C GLU A 164 45.25 33.33 84.72
N GLN A 165 44.15 34.08 84.83
CA GLN A 165 43.95 35.06 85.88
C GLN A 165 43.89 34.41 87.27
N THR A 166 43.22 33.26 87.37
CA THR A 166 43.14 32.46 88.60
C THR A 166 44.51 31.90 88.97
N ASN A 167 45.28 31.42 88.00
CA ASN A 167 46.65 30.95 88.21
C ASN A 167 47.56 32.07 88.72
N LEU A 168 47.45 33.28 88.16
CA LEU A 168 48.15 34.47 88.63
C LEU A 168 47.75 34.88 90.05
N LEU A 169 46.44 34.86 90.37
CA LEU A 169 45.92 35.13 91.71
C LEU A 169 46.43 34.11 92.73
N ALA A 170 46.38 32.82 92.38
CA ALA A 170 46.87 31.74 93.22
C ALA A 170 48.39 31.85 93.46
N LEU A 171 49.16 32.21 92.43
CA LEU A 171 50.60 32.45 92.57
C LEU A 171 50.90 33.62 93.51
N ASN A 172 50.19 34.75 93.36
CA ASN A 172 50.34 35.90 94.25
C ASN A 172 49.95 35.55 95.70
N ALA A 173 48.88 34.78 95.89
CA ALA A 173 48.50 34.31 97.22
C ALA A 173 49.55 33.38 97.83
N ALA A 174 50.14 32.47 97.04
CA ALA A 174 51.22 31.60 97.48
C ALA A 174 52.50 32.38 97.85
N ILE A 175 52.84 33.43 97.10
CA ILE A 175 53.94 34.34 97.43
C ILE A 175 53.67 35.04 98.76
N GLU A 176 52.47 35.60 98.96
CA GLU A 176 52.16 36.34 100.19
C GLU A 176 52.05 35.43 101.41
N ALA A 177 51.55 34.20 101.25
CA ALA A 177 51.58 33.16 102.28
C ALA A 177 53.03 32.78 102.66
N ALA A 178 53.91 32.57 101.66
CA ALA A 178 55.33 32.32 101.91
C ALA A 178 56.03 33.52 102.59
N ARG A 179 55.55 34.74 102.33
CA ARG A 179 56.05 35.98 102.94
C ARG A 179 55.61 36.17 104.40
N ALA A 180 54.45 35.62 104.79
CA ALA A 180 53.90 35.68 106.14
C ALA A 180 54.57 34.70 107.14
N GLY A 181 55.36 33.73 106.68
CA GLY A 181 56.04 32.76 107.55
C GLY A 181 55.07 31.82 108.29
N GLU A 182 55.42 31.32 109.49
CA GLU A 182 54.63 30.30 110.24
C GLU A 182 53.22 30.73 110.73
N GLN A 183 52.68 31.84 110.24
CA GLN A 183 51.31 32.32 110.54
C GLN A 183 50.43 32.52 109.29
N GLY A 184 50.95 32.25 108.08
CA GLY A 184 50.21 32.31 106.80
C GLY A 184 49.74 30.95 106.33
#